data_AF-A0A523VHL8-F1
#
_entry.id   AF-A0A523VHL8-F1
#
_cell.length_a   1.000
_cell.length_b   1.000
_cell.length_c   1.000
_cell.angle_alpha   90.00
_cell.angle_beta   90.00
_cell.angle_gamma   90.00
#
_symmetry.space_group_name_H-M   'P 1'
#
loop_
_entity.id
_entity.type
_entity.pdbx_description
1 polymer ?
#
loop_
_entity_poly.entity_id
_entity_poly.type
_entity_poly.pdbx_seq_one_letter_code
_entity_poly.pdbx_strand_id
1 'polypeptide(L)'
;FVPFITEEIWQRLPHTQGSVMVAPFPQPSEFISDMESIEQMDLLKAVITGIRNIRGEMNIPPKMSVKTVIDVKGPKEREILKNSVTYITSLAKVESIDFVSGIEKPKSSATYVFGDIQVHVLLEGLINYEDERRRMRKEIKKIEREMALSRKKLENKDFLNQAPPSIVEGVKEKVDLIGLKLEKLNQNLTILEGLK
;
A
#
# COMPACT_ATOMS: atom_id res chain seq x y z
N PHE A 1 9.10 11.18 -25.49
CA PHE A 1 10.44 10.85 -26.01
C PHE A 1 11.45 11.84 -25.44
N VAL A 2 12.62 11.38 -24.98
CA VAL A 2 13.59 12.20 -24.22
C VAL A 2 15.00 12.10 -24.83
N PRO A 3 15.20 12.50 -26.10
CA PRO A 3 16.39 12.15 -26.89
C PRO A 3 17.70 12.62 -26.29
N PHE A 4 17.76 13.85 -25.75
CA PHE A 4 18.98 14.41 -25.19
C PHE A 4 19.41 13.68 -23.90
N ILE A 5 18.47 13.40 -22.99
CA ILE A 5 18.77 12.69 -21.73
C ILE A 5 19.13 11.23 -22.02
N THR A 6 18.42 10.57 -22.93
CA THR A 6 18.72 9.19 -23.33
C THR A 6 20.13 9.08 -23.94
N GLU A 7 20.54 10.04 -24.78
CA GLU A 7 21.91 10.11 -25.31
C GLU A 7 22.95 10.31 -24.20
N GLU A 8 22.68 11.23 -23.26
CA GLU A 8 23.60 11.52 -22.15
C GLU A 8 23.82 10.32 -21.23
N ILE A 9 22.77 9.52 -21.00
CA ILE A 9 22.85 8.27 -20.25
C ILE A 9 23.58 7.21 -21.08
N TRP A 10 23.23 7.07 -22.36
CA TRP A 10 23.83 6.10 -23.28
C TRP A 10 25.34 6.24 -23.33
N GLN A 11 25.87 7.46 -23.47
CA GLN A 11 27.32 7.70 -23.51
C GLN A 11 28.07 7.33 -22.23
N ARG A 12 27.36 7.16 -21.11
CA ARG A 12 27.94 6.77 -19.81
C ARG A 12 27.75 5.30 -19.47
N LEU A 13 26.96 4.56 -20.24
CA LEU A 13 26.79 3.13 -20.03
C LEU A 13 28.05 2.38 -20.45
N PRO A 14 28.43 1.30 -19.73
CA PRO A 14 29.50 0.44 -20.18
C PRO A 14 29.06 -0.30 -21.46
N HIS A 15 30.02 -0.62 -22.33
CA HIS A 15 29.81 -1.40 -23.56
C HIS A 15 28.93 -0.76 -24.65
N THR A 16 28.61 0.52 -24.54
CA THR A 16 27.97 1.30 -25.62
C THR A 16 29.04 2.01 -26.47
N GLN A 17 28.81 2.10 -27.78
CA GLN A 17 29.64 2.87 -28.70
C GLN A 17 28.77 3.79 -29.56
N GLY A 18 29.30 4.96 -29.90
CA GLY A 18 28.59 5.95 -30.71
C GLY A 18 27.33 6.52 -30.04
N SER A 19 26.50 7.19 -30.83
CA SER A 19 25.24 7.78 -30.36
C SER A 19 24.10 6.75 -30.36
N VAL A 20 23.18 6.86 -29.40
CA VAL A 20 21.97 6.03 -29.36
C VAL A 20 21.10 6.25 -30.60
N MET A 21 21.22 7.39 -31.27
CA MET A 21 20.48 7.70 -32.51
C MET A 21 20.89 6.83 -33.69
N VAL A 22 22.10 6.26 -33.67
CA VAL A 22 22.62 5.39 -34.73
C VAL A 22 22.80 3.94 -34.28
N ALA A 23 22.46 3.64 -33.02
CA ALA A 23 22.51 2.28 -32.50
C ALA A 23 21.44 1.40 -33.15
N PRO A 24 21.71 0.10 -33.37
CA PRO A 24 20.70 -0.84 -33.83
C PRO A 24 19.49 -0.86 -32.89
N PHE A 25 18.29 -0.82 -33.46
CA PHE A 25 17.08 -0.92 -32.67
C PHE A 25 16.94 -2.33 -32.09
N PRO A 26 16.68 -2.47 -30.77
CA PRO A 26 16.63 -3.77 -30.11
C PRO A 26 15.57 -4.67 -30.72
N GLN A 27 15.94 -5.91 -31.03
CA GLN A 27 15.02 -6.89 -31.59
C GLN A 27 14.49 -7.83 -30.49
N PRO A 28 13.21 -8.22 -30.50
CA PRO A 28 12.67 -9.14 -29.50
C PRO A 28 13.46 -10.45 -29.38
N SER A 29 14.04 -10.95 -30.48
CA SER A 29 14.87 -12.15 -30.51
C SER A 29 16.18 -12.05 -29.72
N GLU A 30 16.64 -10.84 -29.40
CA GLU A 30 17.83 -10.60 -28.58
C GLU A 30 17.57 -10.85 -27.09
N PHE A 31 16.30 -10.91 -26.67
CA PHE A 31 15.90 -11.04 -25.29
C PHE A 31 15.14 -12.36 -25.10
N ILE A 32 15.78 -13.32 -24.44
CA ILE A 32 15.15 -14.60 -24.13
C ILE A 32 14.04 -14.35 -23.09
N SER A 33 12.82 -14.76 -23.42
CA SER A 33 11.71 -14.75 -22.47
C SER A 33 11.88 -15.92 -21.50
N ASP A 34 12.08 -15.61 -20.23
CA ASP A 34 12.13 -16.58 -19.15
C ASP A 34 10.84 -16.46 -18.31
N MET A 35 9.87 -17.30 -18.67
CA MET A 35 8.57 -17.34 -17.99
C MET A 35 8.69 -17.74 -16.53
N GLU A 36 9.63 -18.63 -16.20
CA GLU A 36 9.83 -19.06 -14.82
C GLU A 36 10.34 -17.90 -13.96
N SER A 37 11.36 -17.17 -14.44
CA SER A 37 11.86 -15.97 -13.75
C SER A 37 10.79 -14.89 -13.61
N ILE A 38 9.90 -14.73 -14.59
CA ILE A 38 8.77 -13.79 -14.51
C ILE A 38 7.83 -14.18 -13.37
N GLU A 39 7.41 -15.45 -13.30
CA GLU A 39 6.53 -15.95 -12.22
C GLU A 39 7.17 -15.80 -10.84
N GLN A 40 8.47 -16.13 -10.71
CA GLN A 40 9.22 -15.97 -9.47
C GLN A 40 9.25 -14.50 -9.02
N MET A 41 9.51 -13.58 -9.95
CA MET A 41 9.58 -12.15 -9.67
C MET A 41 8.20 -11.57 -9.35
N ASP A 42 7.14 -12.03 -10.00
CA ASP A 42 5.76 -11.64 -9.70
C ASP A 42 5.36 -12.06 -8.29
N LEU A 43 5.69 -13.28 -7.88
CA LEU A 43 5.49 -13.75 -6.52
C LEU A 43 6.25 -12.87 -5.51
N LEU A 44 7.52 -12.58 -5.75
CA LEU A 44 8.33 -11.73 -4.88
C LEU A 44 7.75 -10.30 -4.77
N LYS A 45 7.36 -9.70 -5.91
CA LYS A 45 6.72 -8.38 -5.95
C LYS A 45 5.41 -8.39 -5.17
N ALA A 46 4.60 -9.43 -5.31
CA ALA A 46 3.32 -9.56 -4.61
C ALA A 46 3.50 -9.60 -3.09
N VAL A 47 4.44 -10.40 -2.59
CA VAL A 47 4.74 -10.48 -1.14
C VAL A 47 5.25 -9.14 -0.61
N ILE A 48 6.23 -8.52 -1.28
CA ILE A 48 6.80 -7.23 -0.86
C ILE A 48 5.73 -6.14 -0.86
N THR A 49 4.90 -6.10 -1.90
CA THR A 49 3.80 -5.12 -2.02
C THR A 49 2.76 -5.36 -0.94
N GLY A 50 2.40 -6.60 -0.64
CA GLY A 50 1.51 -6.97 0.46
C GLY A 50 1.99 -6.44 1.81
N ILE A 51 3.28 -6.64 2.13
CA ILE A 51 3.87 -6.12 3.38
C ILE A 51 3.81 -4.58 3.40
N ARG A 52 4.16 -3.92 2.29
CA ARG A 52 4.14 -2.45 2.21
C ARG A 52 2.72 -1.88 2.31
N ASN A 53 1.73 -2.54 1.71
CA ASN A 53 0.32 -2.16 1.81
C ASN A 53 -0.16 -2.25 3.25
N ILE A 54 0.10 -3.38 3.93
CA ILE A 54 -0.22 -3.54 5.35
C ILE A 54 0.43 -2.42 6.18
N ARG A 55 1.71 -2.11 5.93
CA ARG A 55 2.39 -1.03 6.65
C ARG A 55 1.74 0.33 6.41
N GLY A 56 1.31 0.61 5.18
CA GLY A 56 0.60 1.84 4.85
C GLY A 56 -0.76 1.93 5.53
N GLU A 57 -1.54 0.85 5.49
CA GLU A 57 -2.86 0.74 6.12
C GLU A 57 -2.79 0.85 7.65
N MET A 58 -1.81 0.18 8.25
CA MET A 58 -1.55 0.20 9.68
C MET A 58 -0.65 1.37 10.11
N ASN A 59 -0.34 2.28 9.20
CA ASN A 59 0.36 3.54 9.48
C ASN A 59 1.74 3.32 10.18
N ILE A 60 2.41 2.21 9.84
CA ILE A 60 3.71 1.82 10.37
C ILE A 60 4.82 2.63 9.67
N PRO A 61 5.66 3.38 10.40
CA PRO A 61 6.72 4.18 9.80
C PRO A 61 7.66 3.36 8.88
N PRO A 62 8.05 3.85 7.70
CA PRO A 62 8.92 3.10 6.77
C PRO A 62 10.28 2.69 7.34
N LYS A 63 10.77 3.42 8.36
CA LYS A 63 12.07 3.16 9.00
C LYS A 63 12.02 2.05 10.05
N MET A 64 10.83 1.69 10.53
CA MET A 64 10.66 0.67 11.57
C MET A 64 10.73 -0.72 10.94
N SER A 65 11.48 -1.64 11.54
CA SER A 65 11.48 -3.03 11.08
C SER A 65 10.26 -3.77 11.62
N VAL A 66 9.68 -4.67 10.82
CA VAL A 66 8.51 -5.49 11.22
C VAL A 66 8.86 -6.97 11.21
N LYS A 67 8.14 -7.78 11.98
CA LYS A 67 8.24 -9.25 11.91
C LYS A 67 7.12 -9.79 11.04
N THR A 68 7.43 -10.76 10.18
CA THR A 68 6.48 -11.30 9.21
C THR A 68 6.44 -12.82 9.28
N VAL A 69 5.24 -13.39 9.17
CA VAL A 69 5.01 -14.82 9.00
C VAL A 69 4.37 -15.02 7.62
N ILE A 70 4.92 -15.91 6.81
CA ILE A 70 4.40 -16.22 5.48
C ILE A 70 3.89 -17.65 5.48
N ASP A 71 2.58 -17.82 5.38
CA ASP A 71 1.94 -19.10 5.14
C ASP A 71 1.99 -19.41 3.64
N VAL A 72 2.72 -20.47 3.30
CA VAL A 72 2.91 -20.95 1.93
C VAL A 72 2.78 -22.47 1.92
N LYS A 73 1.77 -22.96 1.19
CA LYS A 73 1.48 -24.41 1.08
C LYS A 73 2.38 -25.10 0.06
N GLY A 74 2.72 -24.41 -1.03
CA GLY A 74 3.49 -24.98 -2.13
C GLY A 74 5.00 -25.01 -1.85
N PRO A 75 5.69 -26.13 -2.10
CA PRO A 75 7.13 -26.25 -1.85
C PRO A 75 7.95 -25.36 -2.79
N LYS A 76 7.53 -25.20 -4.06
CA LYS A 76 8.21 -24.38 -5.06
C LYS A 76 8.23 -22.91 -4.65
N GLU A 77 7.08 -22.36 -4.30
CA GLU A 77 6.89 -20.98 -3.86
C GLU A 77 7.67 -20.70 -2.58
N ARG A 78 7.68 -21.66 -1.65
CA ARG A 78 8.48 -21.57 -0.44
C ARG A 78 9.97 -21.46 -0.74
N GLU A 79 10.50 -22.26 -1.66
CA GLU A 79 11.92 -22.18 -2.05
C GLU A 79 12.25 -20.85 -2.74
N ILE A 80 11.40 -20.38 -3.65
CA ILE A 80 11.56 -19.08 -4.33
C ILE A 80 11.66 -17.95 -3.30
N LEU A 81 10.73 -17.93 -2.33
CA LEU A 81 10.70 -16.89 -1.30
C LEU A 81 11.89 -17.01 -0.34
N LYS A 82 12.32 -18.23 0.01
CA LYS A 82 13.51 -18.48 0.83
C LYS A 82 14.78 -17.97 0.15
N ASN A 83 14.95 -18.27 -1.13
CA ASN A 83 16.10 -17.81 -1.92
C ASN A 83 16.11 -16.28 -2.08
N SER A 84 14.93 -15.65 -1.99
CA SER A 84 14.74 -14.21 -2.14
C SER A 84 14.61 -13.44 -0.82
N VAL A 85 14.88 -14.07 0.34
CA VAL A 85 14.68 -13.46 1.66
C VAL A 85 15.38 -12.11 1.79
N THR A 86 16.60 -11.97 1.28
CA THR A 86 17.37 -10.72 1.34
C THR A 86 16.66 -9.56 0.62
N TYR A 87 15.99 -9.84 -0.49
CA TYR A 87 15.20 -8.83 -1.19
C TYR A 87 13.98 -8.43 -0.37
N ILE A 88 13.28 -9.39 0.23
CA ILE A 88 12.11 -9.12 1.07
C ILE A 88 12.49 -8.28 2.30
N THR A 89 13.54 -8.69 3.02
CA THR A 89 13.99 -7.98 4.23
C THR A 89 14.45 -6.56 3.92
N SER A 90 15.21 -6.37 2.83
CA SER A 90 15.70 -5.04 2.42
C SER A 90 14.58 -4.13 1.92
N LEU A 91 13.76 -4.63 0.99
CA LEU A 91 12.75 -3.83 0.29
C LEU A 91 11.50 -3.57 1.15
N ALA A 92 11.09 -4.52 1.98
CA ALA A 92 9.93 -4.38 2.85
C ALA A 92 10.27 -4.00 4.30
N LYS A 93 11.56 -3.82 4.63
CA LYS A 93 12.07 -3.49 5.98
C LYS A 93 11.54 -4.47 7.03
N VAL A 94 11.87 -5.74 6.82
CA VAL A 94 11.45 -6.85 7.69
C VAL A 94 12.66 -7.32 8.49
N GLU A 95 12.49 -7.49 9.80
CA GLU A 95 13.50 -7.99 10.73
C GLU A 95 13.66 -9.50 10.62
N SER A 96 12.53 -10.23 10.63
CA SER A 96 12.50 -11.69 10.55
C SER A 96 11.31 -12.16 9.71
N ILE A 97 11.52 -13.27 9.00
CA ILE A 97 10.51 -13.94 8.18
C ILE A 97 10.45 -15.40 8.59
N ASP A 98 9.28 -15.83 9.06
CA ASP A 98 9.01 -17.23 9.35
C ASP A 98 8.13 -17.83 8.26
N PHE A 99 8.58 -18.93 7.65
CA PHE A 99 7.83 -19.65 6.62
C PHE A 99 7.10 -20.83 7.24
N VAL A 100 5.78 -20.83 7.14
CA VAL A 100 4.88 -21.84 7.74
C VAL A 100 3.93 -22.39 6.69
N SER A 101 3.14 -23.42 7.05
CA SER A 101 2.15 -24.03 6.15
C SER A 101 0.90 -24.37 6.94
N GLY A 102 -0.24 -23.81 6.54
CA GLY A 102 -1.55 -24.12 7.09
C GLY A 102 -1.72 -23.68 8.54
N ILE A 103 -1.27 -22.46 8.87
CA ILE A 103 -1.45 -21.91 10.21
C ILE A 103 -2.75 -21.12 10.30
N GLU A 104 -3.31 -21.04 11.51
CA GLU A 104 -4.29 -19.99 11.79
C GLU A 104 -3.61 -18.63 11.87
N LYS A 105 -4.36 -17.58 11.51
CA LYS A 105 -3.90 -16.20 11.55
C LYS A 105 -3.28 -15.87 12.92
N PRO A 106 -2.01 -15.42 12.99
CA PRO A 106 -1.39 -15.03 14.26
C PRO A 106 -2.18 -13.94 14.97
N LYS A 107 -2.22 -13.99 16.31
CA LYS A 107 -2.81 -12.91 17.12
C LYS A 107 -2.10 -11.58 16.82
N SER A 108 -2.85 -10.48 16.85
CA SER A 108 -2.32 -9.13 16.63
C SER A 108 -1.53 -9.01 15.31
N SER A 109 -2.04 -9.59 14.23
CA SER A 109 -1.44 -9.50 12.89
C SER A 109 -2.41 -8.91 11.86
N ALA A 110 -1.86 -8.20 10.90
CA ALA A 110 -2.54 -7.82 9.66
C ALA A 110 -2.14 -8.80 8.56
N THR A 111 -3.09 -9.14 7.68
CA THR A 111 -2.92 -10.24 6.71
C THR A 111 -3.20 -9.76 5.30
N TYR A 112 -2.33 -10.15 4.38
CA TYR A 112 -2.47 -9.95 2.95
C TYR A 112 -2.49 -11.31 2.26
N VAL A 113 -3.37 -11.48 1.28
CA VAL A 113 -3.57 -12.76 0.59
C VAL A 113 -3.25 -12.59 -0.89
N PHE A 114 -2.45 -13.50 -1.43
CA PHE A 114 -2.12 -13.57 -2.85
C PHE A 114 -2.10 -15.03 -3.31
N GLY A 115 -3.11 -15.43 -4.09
CA GLY A 115 -3.32 -16.85 -4.42
C GLY A 115 -3.45 -17.70 -3.15
N ASP A 116 -2.63 -18.74 -3.05
CA ASP A 116 -2.57 -19.64 -1.89
C ASP A 116 -1.57 -19.20 -0.80
N ILE A 117 -1.04 -17.97 -0.91
CA ILE A 117 -0.04 -17.44 0.01
C ILE A 117 -0.66 -16.38 0.89
N GLN A 118 -0.43 -16.48 2.20
CA GLN A 118 -0.85 -15.49 3.18
C GLN A 118 0.37 -14.88 3.84
N VAL A 119 0.41 -13.55 3.87
CA VAL A 119 1.48 -12.78 4.50
C VAL A 119 0.89 -12.11 5.73
N HIS A 120 1.41 -12.46 6.90
CA HIS A 120 1.00 -11.91 8.18
C HIS A 120 2.10 -11.00 8.73
N VAL A 121 1.82 -9.71 8.86
CA VAL A 121 2.72 -8.78 9.55
C VAL A 121 2.29 -8.72 11.01
N LEU A 122 3.19 -9.11 11.91
CA LEU A 122 2.96 -9.04 13.35
C LEU A 122 2.99 -7.56 13.77
N LEU A 123 2.00 -7.12 14.53
CA LEU A 123 1.83 -5.71 14.95
C LEU A 123 2.20 -5.47 16.41
N GLU A 124 2.47 -6.55 17.16
CA GLU A 124 2.81 -6.48 18.57
C GLU A 124 4.07 -5.64 18.80
N GLY A 125 3.98 -4.66 19.69
CA GLY A 125 5.09 -3.74 20.02
C GLY A 125 5.42 -2.68 18.95
N LEU A 126 4.79 -2.72 17.77
CA LEU A 126 5.06 -1.80 16.66
C LEU A 126 4.06 -0.66 16.57
N ILE A 127 2.84 -0.88 17.05
CA ILE A 127 1.78 0.13 17.09
C ILE A 127 1.54 0.51 18.55
N ASN A 128 1.75 1.78 18.87
CA ASN A 128 1.19 2.34 20.09
C ASN A 128 -0.32 2.56 19.84
N TYR A 129 -1.11 1.57 20.23
CA TYR A 129 -2.57 1.61 20.08
C TYR A 129 -3.18 2.87 20.69
N GLU A 130 -2.61 3.43 21.76
CA GLU A 130 -3.09 4.69 22.32
C GLU A 130 -2.81 5.89 21.42
N ASP A 131 -1.62 5.94 20.80
CA ASP A 131 -1.27 7.00 19.86
C ASP A 131 -2.13 6.93 18.60
N GLU A 132 -2.40 5.73 18.08
CA GLU A 132 -3.25 5.56 16.90
C GLU A 132 -4.71 5.93 17.22
N ARG A 133 -5.25 5.50 18.38
CA ARG A 133 -6.56 5.97 18.86
C ARG A 133 -6.62 7.48 18.96
N ARG A 134 -5.58 8.10 19.54
CA ARG A 134 -5.50 9.56 19.69
C ARG A 134 -5.46 10.26 18.34
N ARG A 135 -4.71 9.74 17.38
CA ARG A 135 -4.64 10.25 16.01
C ARG A 135 -5.99 10.14 15.31
N MET A 136 -6.60 8.96 15.31
CA MET A 136 -7.90 8.73 14.69
C MET A 136 -8.99 9.61 15.30
N ARG A 137 -9.05 9.73 16.65
CA ARG A 137 -10.00 10.63 17.33
C ARG A 137 -9.79 12.10 16.95
N LYS A 138 -8.54 12.54 16.73
CA LYS A 138 -8.26 13.90 16.22
C LYS A 138 -8.73 14.09 14.78
N GLU A 139 -8.52 13.09 13.93
CA GLU A 139 -8.97 13.13 12.53
C GLU A 139 -10.50 13.13 12.43
N ILE A 140 -11.18 12.26 13.19
CA ILE A 140 -12.65 12.22 13.31
C ILE A 140 -13.17 13.61 13.72
N LYS A 141 -12.64 14.20 14.80
CA LYS A 141 -13.04 15.55 15.24
C LYS A 141 -12.83 16.63 14.19
N LYS A 142 -11.78 16.52 13.37
CA LYS A 142 -11.52 17.48 12.28
C LYS A 142 -12.57 17.35 11.19
N ILE A 143 -12.88 16.12 10.78
CA ILE A 143 -13.85 15.83 9.73
C ILE A 143 -15.28 16.16 10.19
N GLU A 144 -15.64 15.86 11.44
CA GLU A 144 -16.92 16.25 12.05
C GLU A 144 -17.15 17.77 12.00
N ARG A 145 -16.10 18.57 12.28
CA ARG A 145 -16.19 20.04 12.17
C ARG A 145 -16.42 20.50 10.74
N GLU A 146 -15.74 19.88 9.77
CA GLU A 146 -15.93 20.19 8.35
C GLU A 146 -17.34 19.83 7.88
N MET A 147 -17.85 18.67 8.32
CA MET A 147 -19.21 18.21 8.05
C MET A 147 -20.25 19.17 8.65
N ALA A 148 -20.05 19.60 9.90
CA ALA A 148 -20.94 20.54 10.57
C ALA A 148 -21.02 21.90 9.84
N LEU A 149 -19.88 22.41 9.35
CA LEU A 149 -19.86 23.64 8.54
C LEU A 149 -20.62 23.48 7.22
N SER A 150 -20.48 22.32 6.57
CA SER A 150 -21.15 22.03 5.30
C SER A 150 -22.67 21.83 5.49
N ARG A 151 -23.08 21.13 6.55
CA ARG A 151 -24.48 20.98 6.95
C ARG A 151 -25.13 22.31 7.30
N LYS A 152 -24.43 23.18 8.04
CA LYS A 152 -24.93 24.52 8.38
C LYS A 152 -25.20 25.37 7.14
N LYS A 153 -24.44 25.20 6.05
CA LYS A 153 -24.74 25.85 4.76
C LYS A 153 -26.02 25.31 4.14
N LEU A 154 -26.24 24.00 4.19
CA LEU A 154 -27.47 23.37 3.67
C LEU A 154 -28.71 23.68 4.52
N GLU A 155 -28.56 23.97 5.81
CA GLU A 155 -29.66 24.41 6.69
C GLU A 155 -30.00 25.90 6.52
N ASN A 156 -29.09 26.69 5.93
CA ASN A 156 -29.32 28.12 5.72
C ASN A 156 -30.26 28.33 4.52
N LYS A 157 -31.49 28.78 4.80
CA LYS A 157 -32.50 29.09 3.80
C LYS A 157 -32.05 30.12 2.76
N ASP A 158 -31.24 31.11 3.16
CA ASP A 158 -30.72 32.11 2.23
C ASP A 158 -29.75 31.48 1.23
N PHE A 159 -28.92 30.54 1.68
CA PHE A 159 -28.02 29.80 0.81
C PHE A 159 -28.79 28.89 -0.15
N LEU A 160 -29.80 28.18 0.33
CA LEU A 160 -30.65 27.33 -0.52
C LEU A 160 -31.41 28.12 -1.59
N ASN A 161 -31.82 29.35 -1.27
CA ASN A 161 -32.62 30.19 -2.17
C ASN A 161 -31.76 31.04 -3.13
N GLN A 162 -30.53 31.40 -2.75
CA GLN A 162 -29.66 32.28 -3.54
C GLN A 162 -28.55 31.55 -4.30
N ALA A 163 -28.13 30.36 -3.84
CA ALA A 163 -27.05 29.63 -4.50
C ALA A 163 -27.55 28.89 -5.75
N PRO A 164 -26.74 28.84 -6.83
CA PRO A 164 -27.02 28.00 -7.99
C PRO A 164 -27.25 26.53 -7.60
N PRO A 165 -28.18 25.82 -8.25
CA PRO A 165 -28.46 24.40 -7.96
C PRO A 165 -27.21 23.51 -7.98
N SER A 166 -26.27 23.76 -8.90
CA SER A 166 -25.00 23.01 -8.99
C SER A 166 -24.11 23.18 -7.76
N ILE A 167 -24.14 24.35 -7.12
CA ILE A 167 -23.37 24.61 -5.90
C ILE A 167 -24.02 23.91 -4.71
N VAL A 168 -25.35 23.94 -4.61
CA VAL A 168 -26.10 23.25 -3.56
C VAL A 168 -25.87 21.73 -3.65
N GLU A 169 -25.93 21.17 -4.85
CA GLU A 169 -25.73 19.74 -5.08
C GLU A 169 -24.28 19.32 -4.76
N GLY A 170 -23.28 20.09 -5.18
CA GLY A 170 -21.88 19.82 -4.83
C GLY A 170 -21.61 19.87 -3.32
N VAL A 171 -22.33 20.72 -2.56
CA VAL A 171 -22.24 20.71 -1.09
C VAL A 171 -22.91 19.48 -0.48
N LYS A 172 -24.02 19.00 -1.03
CA LYS A 172 -24.64 17.73 -0.60
C LYS A 172 -23.73 16.54 -0.86
N GLU A 173 -23.22 16.39 -2.08
CA GLU A 173 -22.26 15.33 -2.42
C GLU A 173 -21.05 15.36 -1.50
N LYS A 174 -20.54 16.55 -1.19
CA LYS A 174 -19.45 16.71 -0.23
C LYS A 174 -19.83 16.20 1.17
N VAL A 175 -21.03 16.50 1.66
CA VAL A 175 -21.51 16.01 2.97
C VAL A 175 -21.64 14.49 2.97
N ASP A 176 -22.13 13.89 1.88
CA ASP A 176 -22.28 12.44 1.76
C ASP A 176 -20.92 11.73 1.72
N LEU A 177 -19.98 12.22 0.92
CA LEU A 177 -18.61 11.70 0.87
C LEU A 177 -17.90 11.80 2.22
N ILE A 178 -18.08 12.93 2.92
CA ILE A 178 -17.55 13.12 4.27
C ILE A 178 -18.20 12.14 5.26
N GLY A 179 -19.51 11.90 5.14
CA GLY A 179 -20.25 10.95 5.96
C GLY A 179 -19.72 9.52 5.82
N LEU A 180 -19.56 9.04 4.58
CA LEU A 180 -18.98 7.72 4.31
C LEU A 180 -17.56 7.58 4.87
N LYS A 181 -16.75 8.63 4.76
CA LYS A 181 -15.39 8.64 5.32
C LYS A 181 -15.39 8.57 6.85
N LEU A 182 -16.29 9.31 7.51
CA LEU A 182 -16.43 9.26 8.97
C LEU A 182 -16.88 7.89 9.46
N GLU A 183 -17.83 7.28 8.77
CA GLU A 183 -18.32 5.94 9.11
C GLU A 183 -17.18 4.91 9.07
N LYS A 184 -16.39 4.92 8.00
CA LYS A 184 -15.22 4.04 7.86
C LYS A 184 -14.17 4.27 8.95
N LEU A 185 -13.89 5.54 9.29
CA LEU A 185 -12.94 5.86 10.36
C LEU A 185 -13.45 5.41 11.74
N ASN A 186 -14.74 5.55 12.01
CA ASN A 186 -15.34 5.07 13.26
C ASN A 186 -15.30 3.55 13.37
N GLN A 187 -15.64 2.83 12.29
CA GLN A 187 -15.54 1.37 12.24
C GLN A 187 -14.11 0.89 12.53
N ASN A 188 -13.11 1.50 11.88
CA ASN A 188 -11.71 1.18 12.11
C ASN A 188 -11.28 1.47 13.56
N LEU A 189 -11.77 2.56 14.16
CA LEU A 189 -11.49 2.89 15.55
C LEU A 189 -12.08 1.83 16.50
N THR A 190 -13.30 1.36 16.25
CA THR A 190 -13.93 0.29 17.04
C THR A 190 -13.15 -1.02 16.95
N ILE A 191 -12.70 -1.41 15.76
CA ILE A 191 -11.85 -2.60 15.57
C ILE A 191 -10.57 -2.46 16.40
N LEU A 192 -9.93 -1.29 16.35
CA LEU A 192 -8.70 -1.01 17.09
C LEU A 192 -8.91 -0.90 18.61
N GLU A 193 -10.11 -0.56 19.07
CA GLU A 193 -10.51 -0.62 20.47
C GLU A 193 -10.77 -2.06 20.96
N GLY A 194 -11.20 -2.95 20.07
CA GLY A 194 -11.46 -4.37 20.34
C GLY A 194 -10.24 -5.29 20.32
N LEU A 195 -9.10 -4.86 19.77
CA LEU A 195 -7.83 -5.61 19.74
C LEU A 195 -7.07 -5.61 21.09
N LYS A 196 -7.79 -5.51 22.22
CA LYS A 196 -7.23 -5.55 23.58
C LYS A 196 -6.90 -6.96 24.05
#